data_AF-A0A957DZC2-F1
#
_entry.id   AF-A0A957DZC2-F1
#
_cell.length_a   1.000
_cell.length_b   1.000
_cell.length_c   1.000
_cell.angle_alpha   90.00
_cell.angle_beta   90.00
_cell.angle_gamma   90.00
#
_symmetry.space_group_name_H-M   'P 1'
#
loop_
_entity.id
_entity.type
_entity.pdbx_description
1 polymer ?
#
loop_
_entity_poly.entity_id
_entity_poly.type
_entity_poly.pdbx_seq_one_letter_code
_entity_poly.pdbx_strand_id
1 'polypeptide(L)'
;MSEPFLAEIRMVGFNFAPRGWAFCDGQILPIMQNQSLYSLLGTTYGGDGRTSFALPDLRGRVPIHTGGSNGFSHQEGQKGGEETHTLIAAEMPQHNHALVASSTDGNSSNIDNSLLAREAGGIYRADVNNPVQLKAGVVANVGGGQAHDNMQPYIAINFCIALQGLFPSRN
;
A
#
# COMPACT_ATOMS: atom_id res chain seq x y z
N MET A 1 -24.44 -6.39 -31.31
CA MET A 1 -23.51 -6.51 -30.17
C MET A 1 -23.97 -7.74 -29.38
N SER A 2 -23.09 -8.66 -29.00
CA SER A 2 -23.53 -9.82 -28.21
C SER A 2 -24.04 -9.35 -26.85
N GLU A 3 -25.09 -10.00 -26.37
CA GLU A 3 -25.65 -9.76 -25.04
C GLU A 3 -24.58 -10.08 -23.98
N PRO A 4 -24.31 -9.17 -23.01
CA PRO A 4 -23.30 -9.41 -21.99
C PRO A 4 -23.78 -10.51 -21.02
N PHE A 5 -22.84 -11.13 -20.31
CA PHE A 5 -23.21 -11.92 -19.14
C PHE A 5 -23.60 -11.00 -17.99
N LEU A 6 -24.56 -11.44 -17.19
CA LEU A 6 -24.90 -10.76 -15.94
C LEU A 6 -23.67 -10.76 -15.01
N ALA A 7 -23.43 -9.63 -14.34
CA ALA A 7 -22.23 -9.38 -13.53
C ALA A 7 -20.90 -9.28 -14.30
N GLU A 8 -20.92 -9.26 -15.64
CA GLU A 8 -19.71 -9.02 -16.44
C GLU A 8 -19.16 -7.62 -16.19
N ILE A 9 -17.86 -7.51 -15.92
CA ILE A 9 -17.15 -6.25 -15.74
C ILE A 9 -16.39 -5.91 -17.03
N ARG A 10 -16.52 -4.66 -17.49
CA ARG A 10 -15.77 -4.13 -18.65
C ARG A 10 -15.09 -2.82 -18.33
N MET A 11 -13.90 -2.65 -18.89
CA MET A 11 -13.21 -1.37 -19.00
C MET A 11 -13.82 -0.55 -20.13
N VAL A 12 -14.12 0.72 -19.87
CA VAL A 12 -14.79 1.61 -20.81
C VAL A 12 -14.14 3.00 -20.83
N GLY A 13 -14.05 3.60 -22.02
CA GLY A 13 -13.46 4.94 -22.20
C GLY A 13 -14.46 6.10 -22.08
N PHE A 14 -15.76 5.82 -21.94
CA PHE A 14 -16.81 6.84 -21.78
C PHE A 14 -17.09 7.12 -20.29
N ASN A 15 -17.68 8.29 -20.00
CA ASN A 15 -17.89 8.82 -18.65
C ASN A 15 -19.31 8.64 -18.09
N PHE A 16 -20.10 7.72 -18.64
CA PHE A 16 -21.43 7.37 -18.13
C PHE A 16 -21.64 5.85 -18.17
N ALA A 17 -22.45 5.31 -17.26
CA ALA A 17 -22.88 3.92 -17.33
C ALA A 17 -24.03 3.78 -18.35
N PRO A 18 -23.89 2.95 -19.41
CA PRO A 18 -24.98 2.71 -20.36
C PRO A 18 -26.20 2.07 -19.68
N ARG A 19 -27.36 2.12 -20.33
CA ARG A 19 -28.56 1.44 -19.82
C ARG A 19 -28.28 -0.05 -19.59
N GLY A 20 -28.67 -0.55 -18.42
CA GLY A 20 -28.43 -1.93 -18.01
C GLY A 20 -27.03 -2.18 -17.43
N TRP A 21 -26.24 -1.13 -17.22
CA TRP A 21 -24.93 -1.16 -16.58
C TRP A 21 -24.89 -0.19 -15.39
N ALA A 22 -23.95 -0.40 -14.49
CA ALA A 22 -23.58 0.54 -13.44
C ALA A 22 -22.06 0.67 -13.37
N PHE A 23 -21.57 1.79 -12.83
CA PHE A 23 -20.15 1.92 -12.51
C PHE A 23 -19.78 0.99 -11.35
N CYS A 24 -18.54 0.50 -11.36
CA CYS A 24 -17.95 -0.24 -10.26
C CYS A 24 -17.47 0.73 -9.15
N ASP A 25 -18.41 1.46 -8.53
CA ASP A 25 -18.15 2.50 -7.52
C ASP A 25 -18.61 2.10 -6.10
N GLY A 26 -18.86 0.80 -5.85
CA GLY A 26 -19.29 0.33 -4.54
C GLY A 26 -20.76 0.60 -4.21
N GLN A 27 -21.61 0.85 -5.21
CA GLN A 27 -23.02 1.17 -5.00
C GLN A 27 -23.76 0.04 -4.26
N ILE A 28 -24.57 0.41 -3.26
CA ILE A 28 -25.48 -0.51 -2.58
C ILE A 28 -26.78 -0.65 -3.38
N LEU A 29 -27.15 -1.89 -3.69
CA LEU A 29 -28.36 -2.22 -4.43
C LEU A 29 -29.30 -3.09 -3.59
N PRO A 30 -30.62 -2.90 -3.73
CA PRO A 30 -31.58 -3.74 -3.02
C PRO A 30 -31.69 -5.12 -3.69
N ILE A 31 -31.70 -6.17 -2.86
CA ILE A 31 -31.75 -7.57 -3.30
C ILE A 31 -33.07 -7.87 -4.03
N MET A 32 -34.20 -7.34 -3.55
CA MET A 32 -35.52 -7.65 -4.10
C MET A 32 -35.65 -7.30 -5.59
N GLN A 33 -34.99 -6.23 -6.05
CA GLN A 33 -35.02 -5.80 -7.44
C GLN A 33 -33.89 -6.41 -8.29
N ASN A 34 -32.91 -7.09 -7.68
CA ASN A 34 -31.68 -7.55 -8.34
C ASN A 34 -31.31 -8.98 -7.91
N GLN A 35 -32.29 -9.86 -7.74
CA GLN A 35 -32.09 -11.20 -7.19
C GLN A 35 -31.09 -12.04 -8.00
N SER A 36 -31.13 -11.96 -9.33
CA SER A 36 -30.21 -12.67 -10.22
C SER A 36 -28.77 -12.17 -10.03
N LEU A 37 -28.56 -10.86 -9.95
CA LEU A 37 -27.23 -10.28 -9.72
C LEU A 37 -26.70 -10.63 -8.32
N TYR A 38 -27.56 -10.57 -7.31
CA TYR A 38 -27.23 -10.99 -5.94
C TYR A 38 -26.83 -12.47 -5.87
N SER A 39 -27.50 -13.35 -6.62
CA SER A 39 -27.14 -14.77 -6.63
C SER A 39 -25.73 -15.06 -7.17
N LEU A 40 -25.15 -14.12 -7.93
CA LEU A 40 -23.78 -14.21 -8.45
C LEU A 40 -22.76 -13.57 -7.51
N LEU A 41 -23.04 -12.34 -7.04
CA LEU A 41 -22.09 -11.54 -6.26
C LEU A 41 -22.14 -11.82 -4.76
N GLY A 42 -23.30 -12.23 -4.25
CA GLY A 42 -23.58 -12.35 -2.82
C GLY A 42 -23.30 -11.04 -2.08
N THR A 43 -22.66 -11.14 -0.92
CA THR A 43 -22.20 -9.99 -0.11
C THR A 43 -20.70 -9.74 -0.24
N THR A 44 -20.03 -10.33 -1.24
CA THR A 44 -18.58 -10.27 -1.44
C THR A 44 -18.04 -8.83 -1.39
N TYR A 45 -18.79 -7.88 -1.94
CA TYR A 45 -18.40 -6.47 -2.01
C TYR A 45 -19.05 -5.59 -0.94
N GLY A 46 -19.90 -6.15 -0.07
CA GLY A 46 -20.63 -5.44 1.00
C GLY A 46 -22.15 -5.60 0.97
N GLY A 47 -22.84 -4.78 1.75
CA GLY A 47 -24.28 -4.87 2.02
C GLY A 47 -24.61 -5.74 3.23
N ASP A 48 -25.90 -5.82 3.57
CA ASP A 48 -26.37 -6.56 4.76
C ASP A 48 -26.73 -8.03 4.47
N GLY A 49 -26.76 -8.45 3.20
CA GLY A 49 -27.10 -9.81 2.77
C GLY A 49 -28.56 -10.21 3.02
N ARG A 50 -29.40 -9.28 3.48
CA ARG A 50 -30.81 -9.51 3.80
C ARG A 50 -31.71 -8.66 2.92
N THR A 51 -31.42 -7.38 2.83
CA THR A 51 -32.16 -6.42 2.02
C THR A 51 -31.32 -5.83 0.89
N SER A 52 -29.99 -5.88 1.02
CA SER A 52 -29.04 -5.19 0.17
C SER A 52 -27.74 -5.96 -0.03
N PHE A 53 -27.06 -5.66 -1.14
CA PHE A 53 -25.71 -6.09 -1.47
C PHE A 53 -24.98 -4.94 -2.17
N ALA A 54 -23.66 -5.04 -2.32
CA ALA A 54 -22.87 -4.02 -2.99
C ALA A 54 -22.31 -4.49 -4.33
N LEU A 55 -22.10 -3.54 -5.24
CA LEU A 55 -21.25 -3.71 -6.41
C LEU A 55 -19.75 -3.60 -6.02
N PRO A 56 -18.82 -4.07 -6.87
CA PRO A 56 -17.39 -3.80 -6.68
C PRO A 56 -17.09 -2.29 -6.63
N ASP A 57 -16.06 -1.91 -5.89
CA ASP A 57 -15.48 -0.57 -5.89
C ASP A 57 -14.06 -0.65 -6.45
N LEU A 58 -13.90 -0.22 -7.72
CA LEU A 58 -12.63 -0.26 -8.46
C LEU A 58 -11.98 1.12 -8.57
N ARG A 59 -12.51 2.14 -7.90
CA ARG A 59 -11.88 3.47 -7.87
C ARG A 59 -10.52 3.39 -7.17
N GLY A 60 -9.48 3.92 -7.81
CA GLY A 60 -8.10 3.87 -7.30
C GLY A 60 -7.51 2.45 -7.20
N ARG A 61 -8.06 1.47 -7.93
CA ARG A 61 -7.66 0.05 -7.80
C ARG A 61 -7.30 -0.56 -9.14
N VAL A 62 -6.30 -1.45 -9.09
CA VAL A 62 -5.93 -2.31 -10.21
C VAL A 62 -6.53 -3.70 -9.96
N PRO A 63 -7.42 -4.20 -10.83
CA PRO A 63 -7.96 -5.55 -10.69
C PRO A 63 -6.86 -6.62 -10.81
N ILE A 64 -6.92 -7.63 -9.95
CA ILE A 64 -6.05 -8.81 -10.00
C ILE A 64 -6.91 -10.08 -9.98
N HIS A 65 -6.39 -11.17 -10.55
CA HIS A 65 -7.09 -12.45 -10.55
C HIS A 65 -7.13 -13.05 -9.14
N THR A 66 -8.23 -13.74 -8.81
CA THR A 66 -8.37 -14.42 -7.52
C THR A 66 -7.51 -15.68 -7.41
N GLY A 67 -7.31 -16.16 -6.20
CA GLY A 67 -6.44 -17.29 -5.93
C GLY A 67 -5.02 -16.86 -5.60
N GLY A 68 -4.10 -17.82 -5.59
CA GLY A 68 -2.77 -17.62 -5.04
C GLY A 68 -1.64 -17.92 -6.02
N SER A 69 -0.56 -17.15 -5.87
CA SER A 69 0.72 -17.35 -6.54
C SER A 69 1.85 -16.93 -5.60
N ASN A 70 2.95 -17.70 -5.57
CA ASN A 70 4.16 -17.36 -4.81
C ASN A 70 3.92 -17.02 -3.32
N GLY A 71 3.01 -17.74 -2.65
CA GLY A 71 2.73 -17.57 -1.22
C GLY A 71 1.70 -16.49 -0.88
N PHE A 72 1.22 -15.73 -1.86
CA PHE A 72 0.09 -14.81 -1.70
C PHE A 72 -1.22 -15.52 -2.07
N SER A 73 -2.32 -15.15 -1.41
CA SER A 73 -3.66 -15.62 -1.72
C SER A 73 -4.60 -14.43 -1.75
N HIS A 74 -5.27 -14.23 -2.88
CA HIS A 74 -6.21 -13.13 -3.11
C HIS A 74 -7.63 -13.68 -3.15
N GLN A 75 -8.44 -13.31 -2.17
CA GLN A 75 -9.86 -13.65 -2.17
C GLN A 75 -10.63 -12.65 -3.04
N GLU A 76 -11.71 -13.11 -3.69
CA GLU A 76 -12.63 -12.21 -4.40
C GLU A 76 -13.11 -11.11 -3.44
N GLY A 77 -13.09 -9.85 -3.88
CA GLY A 77 -13.46 -8.70 -3.05
C GLY A 77 -12.43 -8.24 -2.02
N GLN A 78 -11.31 -8.95 -1.85
CA GLN A 78 -10.22 -8.49 -0.99
C GLN A 78 -9.63 -7.18 -1.51
N LYS A 79 -9.50 -6.20 -0.63
CA LYS A 79 -8.83 -4.92 -0.90
C LYS A 79 -7.39 -4.98 -0.37
N GLY A 80 -6.44 -4.46 -1.13
CA GLY A 80 -5.03 -4.37 -0.75
C GLY A 80 -4.28 -3.34 -1.58
N GLY A 81 -2.99 -3.22 -1.33
CA GLY A 81 -2.12 -2.23 -1.96
C GLY A 81 -2.18 -0.85 -1.30
N GLU A 82 -1.21 0.00 -1.64
CA GLU A 82 -1.03 1.36 -1.12
C GLU A 82 -0.64 2.27 -2.29
N GLU A 83 -1.36 3.40 -2.47
CA GLU A 83 -1.03 4.40 -3.49
C GLU A 83 0.25 5.18 -3.12
N THR A 84 0.48 5.38 -1.82
CA THR A 84 1.71 5.98 -1.29
C THR A 84 2.28 5.12 -0.18
N HIS A 85 3.59 4.96 -0.14
CA HIS A 85 4.27 4.11 0.83
C HIS A 85 5.37 4.87 1.57
N THR A 86 5.44 4.71 2.89
CA THR A 86 6.51 5.28 3.73
C THR A 86 7.46 4.17 4.10
N LEU A 87 8.69 4.24 3.59
CA LEU A 87 9.72 3.25 3.90
C LEU A 87 9.98 3.17 5.41
N ILE A 88 9.92 1.96 5.94
CA ILE A 88 10.30 1.65 7.32
C ILE A 88 11.73 1.11 7.40
N ALA A 89 12.33 1.14 8.60
CA ALA A 89 13.69 0.66 8.81
C ALA A 89 13.92 -0.80 8.36
N ALA A 90 12.89 -1.64 8.40
CA ALA A 90 12.96 -3.04 7.97
C ALA A 90 13.00 -3.22 6.44
N GLU A 91 12.62 -2.20 5.67
CA GLU A 91 12.64 -2.20 4.20
C GLU A 91 13.94 -1.63 3.64
N MET A 92 14.81 -1.11 4.52
CA MET A 92 16.16 -0.69 4.16
C MET A 92 17.15 -1.82 4.44
N PRO A 93 18.15 -2.03 3.56
CA PRO A 93 19.25 -2.93 3.87
C PRO A 93 19.91 -2.58 5.20
N GLN A 94 20.25 -3.61 5.98
CA GLN A 94 21.04 -3.41 7.19
C GLN A 94 22.35 -2.73 6.80
N HIS A 95 22.58 -1.57 7.38
CA HIS A 95 23.82 -0.84 7.23
C HIS A 95 24.32 -0.43 8.61
N ASN A 96 25.62 -0.26 8.73
CA ASN A 96 26.25 0.34 9.89
C ASN A 96 27.23 1.42 9.42
N HIS A 97 27.52 2.36 10.31
CA HIS A 97 28.62 3.28 10.12
C HIS A 97 29.68 2.90 11.14
N ALA A 98 30.82 2.40 10.66
CA ALA A 98 31.97 2.20 11.52
C ALA A 98 32.58 3.57 11.85
N LEU A 99 32.52 3.96 13.12
CA LEU A 99 33.22 5.14 13.58
C LEU A 99 34.70 4.80 13.74
N VAL A 100 35.55 5.41 12.92
CA VAL A 100 37.01 5.28 13.03
C VAL A 100 37.55 6.48 13.82
N ALA A 101 38.35 6.20 14.83
CA ALA A 101 39.00 7.21 15.67
C ALA A 101 40.51 6.91 15.78
N SER A 102 41.32 7.95 15.99
CA SER A 102 42.75 7.80 16.29
C SER A 102 42.93 7.16 17.66
N SER A 103 43.90 6.26 17.77
CA SER A 103 44.35 5.70 19.04
C SER A 103 45.33 6.61 19.79
N THR A 104 45.75 7.73 19.20
CA THR A 104 46.59 8.74 19.85
C THR A 104 45.76 9.70 20.70
N ASP A 105 46.39 10.33 21.68
CA ASP A 105 45.73 11.36 22.49
C ASP A 105 45.36 12.58 21.62
N GLY A 106 44.15 13.10 21.83
CA GLY A 106 43.67 14.30 21.16
C GLY A 106 44.52 15.51 21.53
N ASN A 107 44.86 16.33 20.53
CA ASN A 107 45.71 17.51 20.68
C ASN A 107 44.99 18.82 20.30
N SER A 108 43.72 18.74 19.93
CA SER A 108 42.87 19.85 19.51
C SER A 108 41.46 19.64 20.03
N SER A 109 40.83 20.71 20.50
CA SER A 109 39.40 20.75 20.85
C SER A 109 38.51 21.16 19.68
N ASN A 110 39.08 21.56 18.53
CA ASN A 110 38.34 21.86 17.31
C ASN A 110 38.14 20.57 16.49
N ILE A 111 36.90 20.36 16.03
CA ILE A 111 36.50 19.22 15.20
C ILE A 111 36.60 19.48 13.70
N ASP A 112 36.78 20.74 13.29
CA ASP A 112 36.85 21.11 11.88
C ASP A 112 38.07 20.46 11.21
N ASN A 113 37.81 19.70 10.15
CA ASN A 113 38.79 18.86 9.45
C ASN A 113 39.68 17.98 10.37
N SER A 114 39.14 17.53 11.51
CA SER A 114 39.87 16.75 12.52
C SER A 114 39.23 15.38 12.74
N LEU A 115 40.04 14.36 13.04
CA LEU A 115 39.55 13.02 13.39
C LEU A 115 39.26 12.93 14.89
N LEU A 116 38.22 12.18 15.28
CA LEU A 116 38.03 11.79 16.69
C LEU A 116 39.27 11.04 17.18
N ALA A 117 39.72 11.33 18.39
CA ALA A 117 40.94 10.75 18.95
C ALA A 117 40.70 10.27 20.39
N ARG A 118 41.64 9.50 20.94
CA ARG A 118 41.60 9.11 22.34
C ARG A 118 41.63 10.35 23.22
N GLU A 119 40.79 10.38 24.25
CA GLU A 119 40.77 11.48 25.19
C GLU A 119 42.13 11.55 25.94
N ALA A 120 42.76 12.72 25.92
CA ALA A 120 44.05 12.94 26.58
C ALA A 120 43.82 13.11 28.09
N GLY A 121 44.32 12.17 28.90
CA GLY A 121 44.31 12.29 30.37
C GLY A 121 43.16 11.59 31.10
N GLY A 122 42.22 10.94 30.41
CA GLY A 122 41.19 10.10 31.06
C GLY A 122 40.19 10.86 31.94
N ILE A 123 40.01 12.16 31.71
CA ILE A 123 39.21 13.12 32.46
C ILE A 123 37.70 12.90 32.20
N TYR A 124 37.30 12.32 31.07
CA TYR A 124 35.90 12.06 30.68
C TYR A 124 35.52 10.59 30.58
N ARG A 125 36.28 9.69 31.22
CA ARG A 125 35.82 8.30 31.36
C ARG A 125 34.58 8.26 32.26
N ALA A 126 33.40 8.33 31.66
CA ALA A 126 32.28 7.60 32.22
C ALA A 126 32.69 6.13 32.24
N ASP A 127 32.44 5.47 33.37
CA ASP A 127 32.57 4.02 33.55
C ASP A 127 32.19 3.30 32.24
N VAL A 128 32.99 2.34 31.77
CA VAL A 128 32.75 1.66 30.47
C VAL A 128 31.40 0.94 30.45
N ASN A 129 30.76 0.83 31.62
CA ASN A 129 29.41 0.31 31.84
C ASN A 129 28.29 1.36 31.70
N ASN A 130 28.60 2.65 31.54
CA ASN A 130 27.63 3.74 31.50
C ASN A 130 27.93 4.74 30.37
N PRO A 131 27.59 4.40 29.11
CA PRO A 131 27.87 5.26 27.96
C PRO A 131 27.14 6.61 28.06
N VAL A 132 27.86 7.72 27.87
CA VAL A 132 27.30 9.08 27.79
C VAL A 132 27.03 9.43 26.33
N GLN A 133 25.85 9.97 26.06
CA GLN A 133 25.42 10.33 24.72
C GLN A 133 26.29 11.46 24.12
N LEU A 134 26.73 11.30 22.87
CA LEU A 134 27.38 12.37 22.12
C LEU A 134 26.46 13.60 21.99
N LYS A 135 27.05 14.79 21.84
CA LYS A 135 26.29 16.04 21.65
C LYS A 135 25.28 15.88 20.49
N ALA A 136 24.04 16.30 20.72
CA ALA A 136 23.00 16.32 19.69
C ALA A 136 23.49 17.10 18.46
N GLY A 137 23.42 16.48 17.27
CA GLY A 137 23.89 17.06 16.01
C GLY A 137 25.22 16.49 15.47
N VAL A 138 25.95 15.67 16.24
CA VAL A 138 27.13 14.94 15.71
C VAL A 138 26.72 13.88 14.68
N VAL A 139 25.53 13.29 14.86
CA VAL A 139 24.85 12.48 13.83
C VAL A 139 23.54 13.19 13.53
N ALA A 140 23.41 13.71 12.31
CA ALA A 140 22.13 14.20 11.82
C ALA A 140 21.33 13.02 11.26
N ASN A 141 20.05 12.95 11.59
CA ASN A 141 19.16 12.05 10.88
C ASN A 141 18.90 12.63 9.47
N VAL A 142 19.07 11.82 8.43
CA VAL A 142 18.81 12.22 7.05
C VAL A 142 17.62 11.42 6.54
N GLY A 143 16.65 12.10 5.94
CA GLY A 143 15.35 11.55 5.56
C GLY A 143 14.22 12.12 6.41
N GLY A 144 13.04 12.29 5.80
CA GLY A 144 11.89 12.94 6.43
C GLY A 144 10.75 12.00 6.82
N GLY A 145 10.91 10.69 6.61
CA GLY A 145 9.84 9.70 6.79
C GLY A 145 8.58 10.03 5.98
N GLN A 146 8.74 10.76 4.87
CA GLN A 146 7.63 11.11 4.00
C GLN A 146 7.33 9.94 3.06
N ALA A 147 6.05 9.73 2.80
CA ALA A 147 5.63 8.74 1.83
C ALA A 147 6.10 9.14 0.43
N HIS A 148 6.41 8.15 -0.39
CA HIS A 148 6.60 8.33 -1.83
C HIS A 148 5.42 7.72 -2.59
N ASP A 149 5.22 8.18 -3.83
CA ASP A 149 4.27 7.55 -4.74
C ASP A 149 4.70 6.10 -5.00
N ASN A 150 3.74 5.18 -4.91
CA ASN A 150 3.92 3.75 -5.13
C ASN A 150 3.10 3.25 -6.33
N MET A 151 2.45 4.17 -7.06
CA MET A 151 1.71 3.83 -8.26
C MET A 151 2.65 3.67 -9.46
N GLN A 152 2.51 2.55 -10.18
CA GLN A 152 3.08 2.40 -11.52
C GLN A 152 2.47 3.43 -12.49
N PRO A 153 3.11 3.76 -13.63
CA PRO A 153 2.48 4.60 -14.65
C PRO A 153 1.09 4.07 -15.04
N TYR A 154 0.07 4.93 -14.97
CA TYR A 154 -1.33 4.53 -15.18
C TYR A 154 -2.09 5.50 -16.09
N ILE A 155 -3.18 5.00 -16.66
CA ILE A 155 -4.23 5.80 -17.30
C ILE A 155 -5.57 5.41 -16.67
N ALA A 156 -6.33 6.41 -16.23
CA ALA A 156 -7.62 6.19 -15.61
C ALA A 156 -8.70 6.00 -16.67
N ILE A 157 -9.42 4.88 -16.60
CA ILE A 157 -10.63 4.59 -17.38
C ILE A 157 -11.69 4.04 -16.44
N ASN A 158 -12.95 4.07 -16.89
CA ASN A 158 -14.05 3.63 -16.06
C ASN A 158 -14.23 2.11 -16.14
N PHE A 159 -14.73 1.53 -15.06
CA PHE A 159 -15.19 0.15 -15.03
C PHE A 159 -16.70 0.13 -14.86
N CYS A 160 -17.38 -0.64 -15.69
CA CYS A 160 -18.82 -0.85 -15.59
C CYS A 160 -19.12 -2.34 -15.41
N ILE A 161 -20.17 -2.64 -14.64
CA ILE A 161 -20.72 -3.97 -14.44
C ILE A 161 -22.12 -4.07 -15.04
N ALA A 162 -22.40 -5.18 -15.72
CA ALA A 162 -23.71 -5.45 -16.32
C ALA A 162 -24.74 -5.80 -15.23
N LEU A 163 -25.78 -4.97 -15.10
CA LEU A 163 -26.96 -5.22 -14.27
C LEU A 163 -28.03 -6.06 -14.98
N GLN A 164 -27.93 -6.15 -16.31
CA GLN A 164 -28.83 -6.91 -17.18
C GLN A 164 -27.99 -7.67 -18.21
N GLY A 165 -28.34 -8.93 -18.46
CA GLY A 165 -27.62 -9.79 -19.39
C GLY A 165 -27.99 -11.27 -19.20
N LEU A 166 -27.30 -12.14 -19.94
CA LEU A 166 -27.46 -13.58 -19.85
C LEU A 166 -26.93 -14.10 -18.51
N PHE A 167 -27.72 -14.92 -17.81
CA PHE A 167 -27.25 -15.53 -16.57
C PHE A 167 -26.16 -16.58 -16.88
N PRO A 168 -24.96 -16.51 -16.28
CA PRO A 168 -23.90 -17.48 -16.55
C PRO A 168 -24.23 -18.82 -15.88
N SER A 169 -24.57 -19.84 -16.66
CA SER A 169 -24.78 -21.21 -16.17
C SER A 169 -23.45 -21.86 -15.80
N ARG A 170 -23.40 -22.52 -14.64
CA ARG A 170 -22.25 -23.36 -14.26
C ARG A 170 -22.34 -24.68 -15.02
N ASN A 171 -21.23 -25.12 -15.60
CA ASN A 171 -21.10 -26.46 -16.22
C ASN A 171 -20.80 -27.51 -15.15
#